data_AF-A0A3D3ZGP3-F1
#
_entry.id   AF-A0A3D3ZGP3-F1
#
_cell.length_a   1.000
_cell.length_b   1.000
_cell.length_c   1.000
_cell.angle_alpha   90.00
_cell.angle_beta   90.00
_cell.angle_gamma   90.00
#
_symmetry.space_group_name_H-M   'P 1'
#
loop_
_entity.id
_entity.type
_entity.pdbx_description
1 polymer ?
#
loop_
_entity_poly.entity_id
_entity_poly.type
_entity_poly.pdbx_seq_one_letter_code
_entity_poly.pdbx_strand_id
1 'polypeptide(L)'
;MQSKEDISTEVTSHEHLVQMLSTILLQLNSLQTIVRNETVPPDLNVLYNGLTTIEQMTREVIYEIRSASDDDLPLADLVGV
;
A
#
# COMPACT_ATOMS: atom_id res chain seq x y z
N MET A 1 9.00 -31.28 14.30
CA MET A 1 9.43 -31.17 12.89
C MET A 1 8.61 -30.03 12.32
N GLN A 2 9.20 -28.82 12.25
CA GLN A 2 8.53 -27.65 11.69
C GLN A 2 8.54 -27.82 10.17
N SER A 3 7.36 -27.89 9.58
CA SER A 3 7.15 -28.33 8.21
C SER A 3 7.70 -27.30 7.24
N LYS A 4 8.46 -27.73 6.23
CA LYS A 4 9.03 -26.87 5.19
C LYS A 4 7.98 -25.99 4.48
N GLU A 5 6.71 -26.38 4.55
CA GLU A 5 5.56 -25.65 4.00
C GLU A 5 5.32 -24.32 4.72
N ASP A 6 5.42 -24.25 6.06
CA ASP A 6 5.25 -23.00 6.83
C ASP A 6 6.29 -21.94 6.43
N ILE A 7 7.54 -22.37 6.26
CA ILE A 7 8.65 -21.47 5.88
C ILE A 7 8.48 -20.97 4.45
N SER A 8 7.98 -21.81 3.54
CA SER A 8 7.73 -21.40 2.15
C SER A 8 6.57 -20.41 2.05
N THR A 9 5.50 -20.58 2.82
CA THR A 9 4.36 -19.65 2.82
C THR A 9 4.74 -18.29 3.43
N GLU A 10 5.49 -18.27 4.53
CA GLU A 10 5.94 -17.03 5.18
C GLU A 10 6.87 -16.19 4.28
N VAL A 11 7.78 -16.84 3.55
CA VAL A 11 8.67 -16.18 2.58
C VAL A 11 7.88 -15.57 1.43
N THR A 12 6.86 -16.26 0.91
CA THR A 12 6.00 -15.72 -0.15
C THR A 12 5.18 -14.51 0.30
N SER A 13 4.72 -14.50 1.56
CA SER A 13 4.01 -13.34 2.14
C SER A 13 4.93 -12.14 2.31
N HIS A 14 6.19 -12.35 2.71
CA HIS A 14 7.16 -11.26 2.82
C HIS A 14 7.48 -10.62 1.46
N GLU A 15 7.72 -11.43 0.42
CA GLU A 15 7.97 -10.94 -0.94
C GLU A 15 6.77 -10.16 -1.50
N HIS A 16 5.55 -10.66 -1.27
CA HIS A 16 4.32 -9.99 -1.65
C HIS A 16 4.16 -8.63 -0.96
N LEU A 17 4.39 -8.57 0.36
CA LEU A 17 4.36 -7.32 1.12
C LEU A 17 5.35 -6.28 0.57
N VAL A 18 6.58 -6.70 0.27
CA VAL A 18 7.60 -5.82 -0.32
C VAL A 18 7.17 -5.31 -1.70
N GLN A 19 6.53 -6.14 -2.52
CA GLN A 19 6.00 -5.74 -3.83
C GLN A 19 4.86 -4.73 -3.70
N MET A 20 3.92 -4.93 -2.77
CA MET A 20 2.84 -3.97 -2.51
C MET A 20 3.38 -2.62 -2.03
N LEU A 21 4.31 -2.62 -1.06
CA LEU A 21 4.97 -1.41 -0.58
C LEU A 21 5.72 -0.67 -1.70
N SER A 22 6.43 -1.41 -2.55
CA SER A 22 7.12 -0.84 -3.72
C SER A 22 6.13 -0.20 -4.70
N THR A 23 4.97 -0.84 -4.91
CA THR A 23 3.90 -0.31 -5.77
C THR A 23 3.31 0.98 -5.21
N ILE A 24 3.06 1.05 -3.90
CA ILE A 24 2.60 2.28 -3.23
C ILE A 24 3.58 3.43 -3.45
N LEU A 25 4.89 3.18 -3.30
CA LEU A 25 5.92 4.21 -3.52
C LEU A 25 5.97 4.70 -4.98
N LEU A 26 5.81 3.80 -5.95
CA LEU A 26 5.75 4.16 -7.38
C LEU A 26 4.52 5.01 -7.70
N GLN A 27 3.36 4.68 -7.11
CA GLN A 27 2.12 5.44 -7.29
C GLN A 27 2.24 6.84 -6.65
N LEU A 28 2.82 6.93 -5.45
CA LEU A 28 3.12 8.22 -4.80
C LEU A 28 4.06 9.08 -5.64
N ASN A 29 5.13 8.50 -6.18
CA ASN A 29 6.09 9.22 -7.04
C ASN A 29 5.41 9.74 -8.33
N SER A 30 4.53 8.93 -8.92
CA SER A 30 3.77 9.29 -10.11
C SER A 30 2.84 10.49 -9.84
N LEU A 31 2.12 10.49 -8.71
CA LEU A 31 1.29 11.62 -8.30
C LEU A 31 2.12 12.88 -8.02
N GLN A 32 3.26 12.74 -7.36
CA GLN A 32 4.16 13.86 -7.12
C GLN A 32 4.68 14.47 -8.44
N THR A 33 4.94 13.63 -9.44
CA THR A 33 5.38 14.08 -10.77
C THR A 33 4.30 14.90 -11.48
N ILE A 34 3.03 14.48 -11.36
CA ILE A 34 1.88 15.21 -11.91
C ILE A 34 1.75 16.59 -11.27
N VAL A 35 1.87 16.69 -9.94
CA VAL A 35 1.78 17.96 -9.21
C VAL A 35 2.98 18.88 -9.48
N ARG A 36 4.19 18.31 -9.62
CA ARG A 36 5.42 19.08 -9.87
C ARG A 36 5.53 19.64 -11.28
N ASN A 37 4.69 19.19 -12.22
CA ASN A 37 4.70 19.74 -13.57
C ASN A 37 3.99 21.10 -13.61
N GLU A 38 4.69 22.16 -13.20
CA GLU A 38 4.17 23.52 -13.03
C GLU A 38 3.64 24.18 -14.32
N THR A 39 3.84 23.55 -15.47
CA THR A 39 3.43 24.08 -16.78
C THR A 39 1.96 23.82 -17.10
N VAL A 40 1.34 22.81 -16.46
CA VAL A 40 -0.06 22.44 -16.69
C VAL A 40 -0.71 22.18 -15.33
N PRO A 41 -1.85 22.83 -15.00
CA PRO A 41 -2.55 22.52 -13.76
C PRO A 41 -2.90 21.03 -13.73
N PRO A 42 -2.63 20.33 -12.61
CA PRO A 42 -2.83 18.89 -12.54
C PRO A 42 -4.32 18.57 -12.62
N ASP A 43 -4.66 17.48 -13.32
CA ASP A 43 -6.03 16.97 -13.34
C ASP A 43 -6.40 16.46 -11.94
N LEU A 44 -7.29 17.19 -11.27
CA LEU A 44 -7.73 16.87 -9.91
C LEU A 44 -8.38 15.48 -9.84
N ASN A 45 -9.08 15.01 -10.89
CA ASN A 45 -9.66 13.67 -10.90
C ASN A 45 -8.58 12.60 -10.87
N VAL A 46 -7.49 12.81 -11.62
CA VAL A 46 -6.34 11.89 -11.60
C VAL A 46 -5.67 11.88 -10.23
N LEU A 47 -5.53 13.05 -9.60
CA LEU A 47 -5.00 13.14 -8.23
C LEU A 47 -5.89 12.41 -7.21
N TYR A 48 -7.21 12.66 -7.22
CA TYR A 48 -8.13 12.00 -6.31
C TYR A 48 -8.12 10.48 -6.50
N ASN A 49 -8.22 10.01 -7.74
CA ASN A 49 -8.22 8.57 -8.03
C ASN A 49 -6.91 7.91 -7.59
N GLY A 50 -5.77 8.55 -7.83
CA GLY A 50 -4.49 8.01 -7.38
C GLY A 50 -4.35 7.99 -5.86
N LEU A 51 -4.81 9.04 -5.15
CA LEU A 51 -4.81 9.07 -3.69
C LEU A 51 -5.71 7.97 -3.10
N THR A 52 -6.91 7.77 -3.65
CA THR A 52 -7.80 6.66 -3.27
C THR A 52 -7.14 5.31 -3.51
N THR A 53 -6.43 5.14 -4.63
CA THR A 53 -5.74 3.88 -4.93
C THR A 53 -4.61 3.61 -3.91
N ILE A 54 -3.82 4.63 -3.58
CA ILE A 54 -2.77 4.54 -2.54
C ILE A 54 -3.35 4.20 -1.18
N GLU A 55 -4.47 4.81 -0.82
CA GLU A 55 -5.18 4.54 0.43
C GLU A 55 -5.62 3.08 0.51
N GLN A 56 -6.25 2.56 -0.54
CA GLN A 56 -6.68 1.16 -0.63
C GLN A 56 -5.50 0.18 -0.52
N MET A 57 -4.44 0.38 -1.31
CA MET A 57 -3.23 -0.48 -1.25
C MET A 57 -2.57 -0.43 0.14
N THR A 58 -2.56 0.74 0.77
CA THR A 58 -1.98 0.89 2.12
C THR A 58 -2.80 0.12 3.15
N ARG A 59 -4.14 0.12 3.04
CA ARG A 59 -5.01 -0.70 3.91
C ARG A 59 -4.80 -2.19 3.72
N GLU A 60 -4.65 -2.64 2.48
CA GLU A 60 -4.36 -4.05 2.16
C GLU A 60 -3.03 -4.51 2.78
N VAL A 61 -1.97 -3.71 2.61
CA VAL A 61 -0.67 -3.93 3.24
C VAL A 61 -0.78 -4.03 4.76
N ILE A 62 -1.52 -3.12 5.40
CA ILE A 62 -1.67 -3.15 6.86
C ILE A 62 -2.47 -4.37 7.31
N TYR A 63 -3.51 -4.76 6.56
CA TYR A 63 -4.25 -5.99 6.82
C TYR A 63 -3.34 -7.22 6.74
N GLU A 64 -2.47 -7.30 5.74
CA GLU A 64 -1.54 -8.43 5.58
C GLU A 64 -0.53 -8.50 6.73
N ILE A 65 0.06 -7.37 7.14
CA ILE A 65 0.98 -7.29 8.28
C ILE A 65 0.32 -7.81 9.57
N ARG A 66 -0.95 -7.48 9.80
CA ARG A 66 -1.74 -7.92 10.96
C ARG A 66 -2.22 -9.36 10.86
N SER A 67 -2.45 -9.87 9.66
CA SER A 67 -2.75 -11.30 9.51
C SER A 67 -1.53 -12.16 9.88
N ALA A 68 -0.32 -11.62 9.72
CA ALA A 68 0.94 -12.27 10.07
C ALA A 68 1.40 -12.00 11.52
N SER A 69 0.99 -10.87 12.09
CA SER A 69 1.32 -10.45 13.46
C SER A 69 0.01 -10.37 14.22
N ASP A 70 -0.25 -11.29 15.17
CA ASP A 70 -1.48 -11.50 15.98
C ASP A 70 -1.92 -10.27 16.84
N ASP A 71 -1.72 -9.05 16.32
CA ASP A 71 -1.92 -7.75 16.93
C ASP A 71 -3.22 -7.12 16.39
N ASP A 72 -4.27 -7.24 17.20
CA ASP A 72 -5.59 -6.60 17.04
C ASP A 72 -5.58 -5.08 17.29
N LEU A 73 -4.54 -4.36 16.90
CA LEU A 73 -4.53 -2.90 17.03
C LEU A 73 -5.59 -2.29 16.08
N PRO A 74 -6.42 -1.33 16.49
CA PRO A 74 -7.35 -0.67 15.56
C PRO A 74 -6.57 0.18 14.54
N LEU A 75 -6.95 0.12 13.26
CA LEU A 75 -6.45 1.08 12.26
C LEU A 75 -6.99 2.47 12.60
N ALA A 76 -6.18 3.51 12.46
CA ALA A 76 -6.70 4.86 12.49
C ALA A 76 -7.69 5.01 11.32
N ASP A 77 -8.93 5.38 11.62
CA ASP A 77 -9.87 5.80 10.58
C ASP A 77 -9.27 7.00 9.85
N LEU A 78 -9.02 6.84 8.55
CA LEU A 78 -8.69 7.95 7.67
C LEU A 78 -9.96 8.78 7.52
N VAL A 79 -10.12 9.77 8.41
CA VAL A 79 -11.23 10.73 8.36
C VAL A 79 -11.10 11.57 7.10
N GLY A 80 -12.03 11.42 6.15
CA GLY A 80 -12.06 12.24 4.93
C GLY A 80 -12.63 11.60 3.66
N VAL A 81 -13.43 10.54 3.77
CA VAL A 81 -14.32 10.08 2.68
C VAL A 81 -15.71 10.67 2.88
#